data_AF-A0A2V8MU58-F1
#
_entry.id   AF-A0A2V8MU58-F1
#
_cell.length_a   1.000
_cell.length_b   1.000
_cell.length_c   1.000
_cell.angle_alpha   90.00
_cell.angle_beta   90.00
_cell.angle_gamma   90.00
#
_symmetry.space_group_name_H-M   'P 1'
#
loop_
_entity.id
_entity.type
_entity.pdbx_description
1 polymer ?
#
loop_
_entity_poly.entity_id
_entity_poly.type
_entity_poly.pdbx_seq_one_letter_code
_entity_poly.pdbx_strand_id
1 'polypeptide(L)'
;MFVRFFLPRSITEPPSTFKIGFPGDYALGVDTKYQQLYRIWVDKTSDRLFVVYARCTHLGCTPDWKASENKFKCPCHGSGYDSEAINFEGPAPRPMDRAHVELDAEGQIVVDTSRLFKWPKGDRNEFNDQGAFIPL
;
A
#
# COMPACT_ATOMS: atom_id res chain seq x y z
N MET A 1 11.15 7.41 -40.69
CA MET A 1 10.58 7.83 -39.39
C MET A 1 10.79 6.71 -38.35
N PHE A 2 12.02 6.53 -37.84
CA PHE A 2 12.42 5.36 -37.02
C PHE A 2 12.86 5.71 -35.59
N VAL A 3 12.63 6.95 -35.11
CA VAL A 3 13.18 7.45 -33.83
C VAL A 3 12.17 7.41 -32.67
N ARG A 4 10.88 7.14 -32.94
CA ARG A 4 9.83 7.09 -31.90
C ARG A 4 9.86 5.84 -31.00
N PHE A 5 10.71 4.86 -31.28
CA PHE A 5 10.84 3.64 -30.47
C PHE A 5 11.70 3.87 -29.21
N PHE A 6 12.65 4.80 -29.27
CA PHE A 6 13.58 5.11 -28.17
C PHE A 6 13.09 6.25 -27.27
N LEU A 7 11.99 6.90 -27.63
CA LEU A 7 11.35 7.89 -26.78
C LEU A 7 10.33 7.13 -25.92
N PRO A 8 10.52 7.06 -24.58
CA PRO A 8 9.47 6.55 -23.73
C PRO A 8 8.21 7.37 -24.01
N ARG A 9 7.08 6.69 -24.23
CA ARG A 9 5.80 7.39 -24.15
C ARG A 9 5.80 8.04 -22.77
N SER A 10 5.58 9.35 -22.71
CA SER A 10 5.51 10.07 -21.45
C SER A 10 4.30 9.56 -20.66
N ILE A 11 4.46 8.43 -19.98
CA ILE A 11 3.62 8.02 -18.88
C ILE A 11 4.00 9.01 -17.78
N THR A 12 3.16 10.03 -17.60
CA THR A 12 3.26 10.91 -16.43
C THR A 12 3.13 10.02 -15.20
N GLU A 13 4.18 9.95 -14.41
CA GLU A 13 4.14 9.27 -13.12
C GLU A 13 3.07 9.95 -12.26
N PRO A 14 2.16 9.18 -11.66
CA PRO A 14 1.16 9.76 -10.76
C PRO A 14 1.87 10.48 -9.62
N PRO A 15 1.29 11.57 -9.08
CA PRO A 15 1.90 12.30 -7.99
C PRO A 15 2.09 11.37 -6.78
N SER A 16 3.15 11.59 -6.00
CA SER A 16 3.39 10.82 -4.76
C SER A 16 2.35 11.12 -3.68
N THR A 17 1.72 12.30 -3.76
CA THR A 17 0.67 12.76 -2.84
C THR A 17 -0.65 12.93 -3.57
N PHE A 18 -1.71 12.33 -3.04
CA PHE A 18 -3.04 12.35 -3.68
C PHE A 18 -4.16 12.12 -2.65
N LYS A 19 -5.39 12.53 -3.01
CA LYS A 19 -6.58 12.33 -2.19
C LYS A 19 -7.31 11.06 -2.59
N ILE A 20 -7.87 10.36 -1.60
CA ILE A 20 -8.62 9.11 -1.81
C ILE A 20 -10.05 9.14 -1.26
N GLY A 21 -10.64 10.32 -1.10
CA GLY A 21 -12.00 10.47 -0.56
C GLY A 21 -12.02 10.40 0.98
N PHE A 22 -13.17 10.08 1.56
CA PHE A 22 -13.40 10.11 3.00
C PHE A 22 -13.22 8.74 3.65
N PRO A 23 -12.90 8.65 4.96
CA PRO A 23 -12.89 7.37 5.68
C PRO A 23 -14.20 6.60 5.61
N GLY A 24 -15.34 7.31 5.48
CA GLY A 24 -16.67 6.71 5.31
C GLY A 24 -16.88 6.00 3.98
N ASP A 25 -16.09 6.30 2.95
CA ASP A 25 -16.23 5.72 1.60
C ASP A 25 -15.74 4.25 1.53
N TYR A 26 -15.10 3.77 2.60
CA TYR A 26 -14.50 2.44 2.68
C TYR A 26 -15.31 1.52 3.58
N ALA A 27 -15.59 0.30 3.09
CA ALA A 27 -16.09 -0.80 3.91
C ALA A 27 -14.95 -1.41 4.76
N LEU A 28 -15.30 -2.23 5.76
CA LEU A 28 -14.30 -2.99 6.50
C LEU A 28 -13.55 -3.97 5.58
N GLY A 29 -12.23 -4.05 5.76
CA GLY A 29 -11.31 -4.86 4.97
C GLY A 29 -10.56 -4.06 3.90
N VAL A 30 -10.00 -4.80 2.94
CA VAL A 30 -9.08 -4.27 1.92
C VAL A 30 -9.82 -3.82 0.66
N ASP A 31 -9.67 -2.54 0.32
CA ASP A 31 -10.09 -1.94 -0.95
C ASP A 31 -8.93 -1.94 -1.97
N THR A 32 -9.21 -2.39 -3.19
CA THR A 32 -8.23 -2.58 -4.28
C THR A 32 -8.30 -1.53 -5.38
N LYS A 33 -9.19 -0.53 -5.29
CA LYS A 33 -9.48 0.41 -6.39
C LYS A 33 -8.26 1.21 -6.86
N TYR A 34 -7.29 1.48 -6.00
CA TYR A 34 -6.11 2.29 -6.31
C TYR A 34 -4.86 1.49 -6.67
N GLN A 35 -4.94 0.16 -6.76
CA GLN A 35 -3.77 -0.68 -7.04
C GLN A 35 -3.09 -0.30 -8.36
N GLN A 36 -3.87 -0.05 -9.42
CA GLN A 36 -3.33 0.28 -10.76
C GLN A 36 -2.88 1.73 -10.88
N LEU A 37 -3.52 2.65 -10.15
CA LEU A 37 -3.25 4.09 -10.25
C LEU A 37 -2.08 4.52 -9.36
N TYR A 38 -2.04 4.04 -8.12
CA TYR A 38 -1.10 4.52 -7.11
C TYR A 38 -0.30 3.42 -6.44
N ARG A 39 -0.54 2.15 -6.83
CA ARG A 39 0.14 0.99 -6.24
C ARG A 39 -0.07 0.93 -4.73
N ILE A 40 -1.31 1.10 -4.30
CA ILE A 40 -1.70 0.99 -2.89
C ILE A 40 -2.94 0.11 -2.72
N TRP A 41 -3.12 -0.37 -1.49
CA TRP A 41 -4.38 -0.87 -0.97
C TRP A 41 -4.78 -0.05 0.25
N VAL A 42 -6.08 0.14 0.43
CA VAL A 42 -6.62 0.78 1.64
C VAL A 42 -7.21 -0.31 2.49
N ASP A 43 -6.73 -0.49 3.73
CA ASP A 43 -7.30 -1.44 4.67
C ASP A 43 -7.98 -0.66 5.80
N LYS A 44 -9.23 -1.01 6.07
CA LYS A 44 -10.05 -0.42 7.12
C LYS A 44 -10.49 -1.49 8.10
N THR A 45 -10.04 -1.36 9.33
CA THR A 45 -10.51 -2.16 10.47
C THR A 45 -11.59 -1.39 11.24
N SER A 46 -12.08 -1.96 12.34
CA SER A 46 -13.06 -1.30 13.20
C SER A 46 -12.52 -0.07 13.93
N ASP A 47 -11.20 0.02 14.12
CA ASP A 47 -10.52 1.02 14.95
C ASP A 47 -9.55 1.92 14.15
N ARG A 48 -9.17 1.53 12.94
CA ARG A 48 -8.19 2.26 12.14
C ARG A 48 -8.37 2.07 10.64
N LEU A 49 -7.83 3.01 9.87
CA LEU A 49 -7.63 2.91 8.43
C LEU A 49 -6.16 3.15 8.12
N PHE A 50 -5.54 2.30 7.32
CA PHE A 50 -4.17 2.48 6.86
C PHE A 50 -4.04 2.15 5.38
N VAL A 51 -2.94 2.62 4.79
CA VAL A 51 -2.67 2.43 3.36
C VAL A 51 -1.42 1.59 3.20
N VAL A 52 -1.57 0.41 2.63
CA VAL A 52 -0.48 -0.51 2.32
C VAL A 52 0.11 -0.14 0.96
N TYR A 53 1.41 0.09 0.89
CA TYR A 53 2.11 0.26 -0.37
C TYR A 53 2.29 -1.11 -1.03
N ALA A 54 1.71 -1.30 -2.21
CA ALA A 54 1.54 -2.59 -2.89
C ALA A 54 2.84 -3.09 -3.54
N ARG A 55 3.88 -3.28 -2.71
CA ARG A 55 5.23 -3.66 -3.08
C ARG A 55 5.74 -4.75 -2.16
N CYS A 56 5.89 -5.94 -2.71
CA CYS A 56 6.53 -7.08 -2.07
C CYS A 56 7.94 -6.71 -1.62
N THR A 57 8.27 -6.98 -0.38
CA THR A 57 9.57 -6.64 0.23
C THR A 57 10.69 -7.61 -0.11
N HIS A 58 10.40 -8.66 -0.87
CA HIS A 58 11.41 -9.52 -1.47
C HIS A 58 12.16 -8.78 -2.59
N LEU A 59 11.52 -8.60 -3.75
CA LEU A 59 12.14 -7.98 -4.94
C LEU A 59 11.22 -6.96 -5.64
N GLY A 60 10.18 -6.48 -4.96
CA GLY A 60 9.41 -5.34 -5.44
C GLY A 60 8.33 -5.66 -6.47
N CYS A 61 7.87 -6.90 -6.63
CA CYS A 61 6.63 -7.20 -7.35
C CYS A 61 5.41 -6.62 -6.61
N THR A 62 4.25 -6.52 -7.27
CA THR A 62 2.96 -6.21 -6.62
C THR A 62 2.26 -7.51 -6.25
N PRO A 63 2.06 -7.84 -4.96
CA PRO A 63 1.25 -8.99 -4.57
C PRO A 63 -0.21 -8.88 -5.04
N ASP A 64 -0.91 -10.00 -5.15
CA ASP A 64 -2.35 -10.02 -5.40
C ASP A 64 -3.11 -10.08 -4.07
N TRP A 65 -4.17 -9.30 -3.91
CA TRP A 65 -5.15 -9.54 -2.85
C TRP A 65 -6.03 -10.74 -3.18
N LYS A 66 -6.09 -11.74 -2.29
CA LYS A 66 -6.95 -12.92 -2.37
C LYS A 66 -8.03 -12.82 -1.30
N ALA A 67 -9.17 -12.20 -1.65
CA ALA A 67 -10.26 -11.93 -0.71
C ALA A 67 -10.81 -13.20 -0.03
N SER A 68 -10.86 -14.34 -0.74
CA SER A 68 -11.31 -15.62 -0.19
C SER A 68 -10.42 -16.17 0.93
N GLU A 69 -9.16 -15.72 0.99
CA GLU A 69 -8.18 -16.15 1.98
C GLU A 69 -7.82 -15.05 3.00
N ASN A 70 -8.31 -13.83 2.78
CA ASN A 70 -7.94 -12.62 3.52
C ASN A 70 -6.41 -12.39 3.55
N LYS A 71 -5.74 -12.60 2.40
CA LYS A 71 -4.27 -12.60 2.28
C LYS A 71 -3.79 -11.93 1.00
N PHE A 72 -2.61 -11.33 1.07
CA PHE A 72 -1.84 -10.97 -0.12
C PHE A 72 -0.91 -12.11 -0.52
N LYS A 73 -0.87 -12.45 -1.81
CA LYS A 73 -0.02 -13.51 -2.36
C LYS A 73 0.84 -12.95 -3.49
N CYS A 74 2.15 -13.00 -3.34
CA CYS A 74 3.08 -12.56 -4.36
C CYS A 74 3.37 -13.69 -5.36
N PRO A 75 2.94 -13.57 -6.63
CA PRO A 75 3.09 -14.64 -7.61
C PRO A 75 4.54 -14.87 -8.06
N CYS A 76 5.43 -13.92 -7.80
CA CYS A 76 6.82 -13.97 -8.27
C CYS A 76 7.63 -15.09 -7.59
N HIS A 77 7.55 -15.19 -6.25
CA HIS A 77 8.37 -16.13 -5.46
C HIS A 77 7.62 -16.73 -4.26
N GLY A 78 6.28 -16.59 -4.21
CA GLY A 78 5.46 -17.20 -3.17
C GLY A 78 5.48 -16.50 -1.81
N SER A 79 5.88 -15.21 -1.73
CA SER A 79 5.72 -14.44 -0.49
C SER A 79 4.24 -14.24 -0.17
N GLY A 80 3.83 -14.51 1.06
CA GLY A 80 2.47 -14.26 1.54
C GLY A 80 2.43 -13.30 2.72
N TYR A 81 1.39 -12.47 2.73
CA TYR A 81 1.14 -11.48 3.77
C TYR A 81 -0.33 -11.56 4.23
N ASP A 82 -0.59 -11.31 5.51
CA ASP A 82 -1.96 -11.19 6.02
C ASP A 82 -2.62 -9.87 5.59
N SER A 83 -3.86 -9.60 6.02
CA SER A 83 -4.55 -8.35 5.68
C SER A 83 -3.83 -7.10 6.17
N GLU A 84 -3.11 -7.19 7.31
CA GLU A 84 -2.29 -6.08 7.83
C GLU A 84 -0.93 -5.94 7.12
N ALA A 85 -0.72 -6.72 6.06
CA ALA A 85 0.48 -6.80 5.26
C ALA A 85 1.72 -7.35 5.99
N ILE A 86 1.52 -8.10 7.08
CA ILE A 86 2.58 -8.81 7.80
C ILE A 86 2.93 -10.08 7.05
N ASN A 87 4.23 -10.26 6.74
CA ASN A 87 4.71 -11.43 6.03
C ASN A 87 4.62 -12.68 6.92
N PHE A 88 4.10 -13.78 6.39
CA PHE A 88 3.99 -15.05 7.13
C PHE A 88 4.57 -16.25 6.37
N GLU A 89 4.84 -16.13 5.06
CA GLU A 89 5.42 -17.19 4.25
C GLU A 89 6.27 -16.65 3.09
N GLY A 90 7.09 -17.53 2.52
CA GLY A 90 7.96 -17.23 1.39
C GLY A 90 9.18 -16.38 1.74
N PRO A 91 9.88 -15.83 0.74
CA PRO A 91 11.20 -15.22 0.94
C PRO A 91 11.16 -13.75 1.41
N ALA A 92 9.98 -13.16 1.60
CA ALA A 92 9.88 -11.77 2.02
C ALA A 92 10.39 -11.62 3.47
N PRO A 93 11.40 -10.78 3.73
CA PRO A 93 12.06 -10.75 5.04
C PRO A 93 11.28 -9.94 6.10
N ARG A 94 10.27 -9.16 5.69
CA ARG A 94 9.54 -8.21 6.54
C ARG A 94 8.15 -7.84 5.95
N PRO A 95 7.25 -7.21 6.72
CA PRO A 95 5.96 -6.70 6.24
C PRO A 95 6.08 -5.70 5.10
N MET A 96 5.03 -5.54 4.28
CA MET A 96 4.97 -4.46 3.27
C MET A 96 4.85 -3.10 3.93
N ASP A 97 5.35 -2.06 3.27
CA ASP A 97 5.39 -0.71 3.84
C ASP A 97 3.99 -0.09 3.94
N ARG A 98 3.76 0.77 4.95
CA ARG A 98 2.56 1.64 5.01
C ARG A 98 2.88 3.02 4.48
N ALA A 99 2.01 3.59 3.65
CA ALA A 99 2.14 4.98 3.19
C ALA A 99 1.65 5.94 4.27
N HIS A 100 2.21 7.16 4.30
CA HIS A 100 1.74 8.20 5.18
C HIS A 100 0.32 8.61 4.82
N VAL A 101 -0.52 8.75 5.84
CA VAL A 101 -1.91 9.17 5.72
C VAL A 101 -2.22 10.28 6.72
N GLU A 102 -3.00 11.26 6.26
CA GLU A 102 -3.54 12.32 7.09
C GLU A 102 -4.92 12.74 6.58
N LEU A 103 -5.68 13.44 7.41
CA LEU A 103 -6.92 14.08 7.01
C LEU A 103 -6.63 15.54 6.69
N ASP A 104 -7.13 16.01 5.55
CA ASP A 104 -7.11 17.44 5.24
C ASP A 104 -8.18 18.21 6.00
N ALA A 105 -8.27 19.53 5.75
CA ALA A 105 -9.24 20.41 6.41
C ALA A 105 -10.70 20.06 6.09
N GLU A 106 -10.95 19.35 4.98
CA GLU A 106 -12.26 18.88 4.58
C GLU A 106 -12.58 17.48 5.12
N GLY A 107 -11.62 16.79 5.75
CA GLY A 107 -11.75 15.43 6.25
C GLY A 107 -11.53 14.34 5.19
N GLN A 108 -10.96 14.68 4.03
CA GLN A 108 -10.54 13.70 3.04
C GLN A 108 -9.18 13.12 3.43
N ILE A 109 -8.98 11.85 3.09
CA ILE A 109 -7.72 11.16 3.29
C ILE A 109 -6.74 11.60 2.20
N VAL A 110 -5.64 12.18 2.66
CA VAL A 110 -4.45 12.48 1.86
C VAL A 110 -3.43 11.36 2.09
N VAL A 111 -2.99 10.73 1.01
CA VAL A 111 -1.94 9.71 1.02
C VAL A 111 -0.66 10.32 0.49
N ASP A 112 0.48 10.05 1.13
CA ASP A 112 1.82 10.37 0.63
C ASP A 112 2.68 9.10 0.58
N THR A 113 2.90 8.62 -0.64
CA THR A 113 3.71 7.41 -0.94
C THR A 113 5.21 7.67 -0.94
N SER A 114 5.66 8.93 -0.86
CA SER A 114 7.07 9.27 -0.69
C SER A 114 7.56 9.04 0.75
N ARG A 115 6.62 9.00 1.70
CA ARG A 115 6.87 8.74 3.13
C ARG A 115 6.28 7.38 3.50
N LEU A 116 7.17 6.40 3.69
CA LEU A 116 6.80 5.02 3.98
C LEU A 116 7.25 4.61 5.38
N PHE A 117 6.31 4.07 6.15
CA PHE A 117 6.55 3.44 7.46
C PHE A 117 6.91 1.97 7.26
N LYS A 118 7.95 1.51 7.96
CA LYS A 118 8.56 0.20 7.79
C LYS A 118 8.58 -0.57 9.12
N TRP A 119 8.69 -1.89 8.99
CA TRP A 119 8.96 -2.75 10.14
C TRP A 119 10.00 -3.80 9.77
N PRO A 120 11.30 -3.44 9.71
CA PRO A 120 12.36 -4.39 9.42
C PRO A 120 12.52 -5.42 10.54
N LYS A 121 13.00 -6.62 10.19
CA LYS A 121 13.20 -7.70 11.14
C LYS A 121 14.29 -7.34 12.15
N GLY A 122 13.93 -7.33 13.44
CA GLY A 122 14.85 -7.00 14.53
C GLY A 122 14.98 -5.51 14.82
N ASP A 123 14.32 -4.66 14.03
CA ASP A 123 14.29 -3.22 14.22
C ASP A 123 12.93 -2.77 14.80
N ARG A 124 12.81 -1.45 15.04
CA ARG A 124 11.57 -0.82 15.50
C ARG A 124 10.44 -1.01 14.49
N ASN A 125 9.25 -1.25 15.02
CA ASN A 125 7.99 -1.23 14.28
C ASN A 125 7.47 0.22 14.16
N GLU A 126 7.38 0.75 12.94
CA GLU A 126 6.88 2.10 12.68
C GLU A 126 5.36 2.15 12.39
N PHE A 127 4.65 1.02 12.36
CA PHE A 127 3.23 0.98 11.99
C PHE A 127 2.29 1.61 13.03
N ASN A 128 2.79 1.86 14.23
CA ASN A 128 2.06 2.54 15.30
C ASN A 128 2.43 4.04 15.40
N ASP A 129 3.30 4.52 14.52
CA ASP A 129 3.70 5.92 14.51
C ASP A 129 2.58 6.79 13.94
N GLN A 130 2.59 8.08 14.33
CA GLN A 130 1.64 9.05 13.80
C GLN A 130 1.78 9.16 12.28
N GLY A 131 0.65 9.05 11.58
CA GLY A 131 0.57 9.09 10.12
C GLY A 131 0.73 7.74 9.44
N ALA A 132 1.04 6.65 10.17
CA ALA A 132 1.01 5.29 9.60
C ALA A 132 -0.43 4.74 9.44
N PHE A 133 -1.39 5.36 10.13
CA PHE A 133 -2.81 5.05 10.09
C PHE A 133 -3.64 6.28 10.54
N ILE A 134 -4.93 6.25 10.24
CA ILE A 134 -5.95 7.16 10.76
C ILE A 134 -6.79 6.39 11.79
N PRO A 135 -6.92 6.85 13.04
CA PRO A 135 -7.84 6.25 14.01
C PRO A 135 -9.31 6.52 13.61
N LEU A 136 -10.20 5.55 13.86
CA LEU A 136 -11.62 5.60 13.52
C LEU A 136 -12.53 5.58 14.75
#